data_AF-A0A1H0BF57-F1
#
_entry.id   AF-A0A1H0BF57-F1
#
_cell.length_a   1.000
_cell.length_b   1.000
_cell.length_c   1.000
_cell.angle_alpha   90.00
_cell.angle_beta   90.00
_cell.angle_gamma   90.00
#
_symmetry.space_group_name_H-M   'P 1'
#
loop_
_entity.id
_entity.type
_entity.pdbx_description
1 polymer ?
#
loop_
_entity_poly.entity_id
_entity_poly.type
_entity_poly.pdbx_seq_one_letter_code
_entity_poly.pdbx_strand_id
1 'polypeptide(L)' 'MFRWLSALVVAVVLSGFAVLLLTGQYLNEGPVLVRLTRTHGVHVGDLFVVLGWAVALLAVGGLLWSAGRRDG' A
#
# COMPACT_ATOMS: atom_id res chain seq x y z
N MET A 1 18.30 10.12 -7.53
CA MET A 1 16.88 10.29 -7.91
C MET A 1 16.01 9.14 -7.42
N PHE A 2 16.38 7.88 -7.66
CA PHE A 2 15.62 6.69 -7.22
C PHE A 2 15.18 6.71 -5.73
N ARG A 3 16.08 7.03 -4.79
CA ARG A 3 15.73 7.19 -3.37
C ARG A 3 14.60 8.19 -3.10
N TRP A 4 14.66 9.35 -3.74
CA TRP A 4 13.66 10.40 -3.56
C TRP A 4 12.32 9.99 -4.16
N LEU A 5 12.34 9.32 -5.32
CA LEU A 5 11.14 8.75 -5.93
C LEU A 5 10.51 7.69 -5.02
N SER A 6 11.30 6.76 -4.49
CA SER A 6 10.82 5.74 -3.55
C SER A 6 10.26 6.36 -2.26
N ALA A 7 10.94 7.37 -1.69
CA ALA A 7 10.45 8.08 -0.52
C ALA A 7 9.11 8.81 -0.79
N LEU A 8 8.99 9.45 -1.96
CA LEU A 8 7.76 10.11 -2.40
C LEU A 8 6.62 9.10 -2.55
N VAL A 9 6.88 7.95 -3.16
CA VAL A 9 5.89 6.87 -3.33
C VAL A 9 5.39 6.38 -1.96
N VAL A 10 6.30 6.14 -1.00
CA VAL A 10 5.92 5.76 0.37
C VAL A 10 5.06 6.83 1.01
N ALA A 11 5.46 8.10 0.92
CA ALA A 11 4.72 9.22 1.51
C ALA A 11 3.29 9.31 0.95
N VAL A 12 3.13 9.23 -0.38
CA VAL A 12 1.82 9.29 -1.04
C VAL A 12 0.93 8.13 -0.62
N VAL A 13 1.45 6.90 -0.59
CA VAL A 13 0.68 5.72 -0.18
C VAL A 13 0.22 5.84 1.28
N LEU A 14 1.12 6.20 2.19
CA LEU A 14 0.78 6.35 3.62
C LEU A 14 -0.21 7.49 3.84
N SER A 15 -0.05 8.62 3.14
CA SER A 15 -1.00 9.73 3.21
C SER A 15 -2.39 9.34 2.69
N GLY A 16 -2.45 8.57 1.59
CA GLY A 16 -3.71 8.04 1.08
C GLY A 16 -4.42 7.16 2.12
N PHE A 17 -3.70 6.24 2.76
CA PHE A 17 -4.27 5.44 3.85
C PHE A 17 -4.68 6.28 5.06
N ALA A 18 -3.88 7.26 5.46
CA ALA A 18 -4.21 8.14 6.58
C ALA A 18 -5.51 8.92 6.32
N VAL A 19 -5.70 9.43 5.10
CA VAL A 19 -6.95 10.12 4.70
C VAL A 19 -8.14 9.16 4.75
N LEU A 20 -8.00 7.94 4.23
CA LEU A 20 -9.07 6.93 4.27
C LEU A 20 -9.46 6.56 5.71
N LEU A 21 -8.46 6.36 6.58
CA LEU A 21 -8.68 6.07 8.00
C LEU A 21 -9.37 7.23 8.73
N LEU A 22 -8.94 8.48 8.47
CA LEU A 22 -9.51 9.68 9.10
C LEU A 22 -10.92 9.99 8.62
N THR A 23 -11.20 9.77 7.34
CA THR A 23 -12.52 10.03 6.75
C THR A 23 -13.52 8.91 7.02
N GLY A 24 -13.05 7.72 7.41
CA GLY A 24 -13.88 6.52 7.58
C GLY A 24 -14.55 6.06 6.29
N GLN A 25 -14.16 6.62 5.15
CA GLN A 25 -14.66 6.28 3.82
C GLN A 25 -13.93 5.02 3.35
N TYR A 26 -14.24 3.89 3.97
CA TYR A 26 -13.80 2.60 3.47
C TYR A 26 -14.65 2.28 2.23
N LEU A 27 -14.01 2.06 1.09
CA LEU A 27 -14.63 1.45 -0.09
C LEU A 27 -14.93 -0.04 0.18
N ASN A 28 -15.55 -0.35 1.31
CA ASN A 28 -15.93 -1.71 1.68
C ASN A 28 -17.20 -2.17 0.94
N GLU A 29 -17.84 -1.26 0.19
CA GLU A 29 -19.10 -1.48 -0.53
C GLU A 29 -18.92 -2.05 -1.95
N GLY A 30 -17.84 -2.80 -2.18
CA GLY A 30 -17.60 -3.49 -3.45
C GLY A 30 -18.12 -4.93 -3.44
N PRO A 31 -18.47 -5.52 -4.59
CA PRO A 31 -18.80 -6.94 -4.65
C PRO A 31 -17.63 -7.79 -4.14
N VAL A 32 -17.95 -8.90 -3.48
CA VAL A 32 -16.93 -9.88 -3.05
C VAL A 32 -16.32 -10.51 -4.30
N LEU A 33 -15.02 -10.31 -4.49
CA LEU A 33 -14.26 -10.89 -5.61
C LEU A 33 -13.85 -12.34 -5.31
N VAL A 34 -13.41 -12.59 -4.07
CA VAL A 34 -12.94 -13.91 -3.63
C VAL A 34 -13.53 -14.20 -2.25
N ARG A 35 -14.22 -15.33 -2.11
CA ARG A 35 -14.76 -15.75 -0.82
C ARG A 35 -13.74 -16.64 -0.09
N LEU A 36 -13.20 -16.16 1.01
CA LEU A 36 -12.20 -16.89 1.82
C LEU A 36 -12.87 -17.85 2.80
N THR A 37 -13.98 -17.44 3.42
CA THR A 37 -14.77 -18.26 4.34
C THR A 37 -16.27 -17.96 4.18
N ARG A 38 -17.14 -18.63 4.96
CA ARG A 38 -18.59 -18.35 4.92
C ARG A 38 -18.93 -16.89 5.28
N THR A 39 -18.12 -16.26 6.12
CA THR A 39 -18.36 -14.91 6.66
C THR A 39 -17.36 -13.87 6.15
N HIS A 40 -16.25 -14.27 5.54
CA HIS A 40 -15.21 -13.36 5.07
C HIS A 40 -14.91 -13.56 3.59
N GLY A 41 -14.78 -12.45 2.87
CA GLY A 41 -14.35 -12.40 1.49
C GLY A 41 -13.49 -11.18 1.24
N VAL A 42 -12.67 -11.26 0.20
CA VAL A 42 -11.91 -10.14 -0.34
C VAL A 42 -12.88 -9.32 -1.19
N HIS A 43 -13.08 -8.07 -0.79
CA HIS A 43 -13.88 -7.09 -1.50
C HIS A 43 -13.01 -6.37 -2.53
N VAL A 44 -13.64 -5.76 -3.55
CA VAL A 44 -12.93 -4.90 -4.51
C VAL A 44 -12.11 -3.82 -3.80
N GLY A 45 -12.61 -3.26 -2.69
CA GLY A 45 -11.89 -2.27 -1.89
C GLY A 45 -10.57 -2.77 -1.29
N ASP A 46 -10.50 -4.05 -0.94
CA ASP A 46 -9.30 -4.65 -0.35
C ASP A 46 -8.14 -4.70 -1.35
N LEU A 47 -8.45 -4.75 -2.65
CA LEU A 47 -7.44 -4.75 -3.70
C LEU A 47 -6.63 -3.45 -3.70
N PHE A 48 -7.26 -2.32 -3.45
CA PHE A 48 -6.58 -1.03 -3.38
C PHE A 48 -5.61 -0.98 -2.19
N VAL A 49 -6.01 -1.56 -1.06
CA VAL A 49 -5.18 -1.66 0.14
C VAL A 49 -3.96 -2.55 -0.11
N VAL A 50 -4.18 -3.74 -0.68
CA VAL A 50 -3.10 -4.69 -0.99
C VAL A 50 -2.12 -4.12 -2.01
N LEU A 51 -2.61 -3.45 -3.05
CA LEU A 51 -1.77 -2.82 -4.06
C LEU A 51 -0.95 -1.67 -3.48
N GLY A 52 -1.58 -0.77 -2.70
CA GLY A 52 -0.87 0.32 -2.02
C GLY A 52 0.23 -0.21 -1.11
N TRP A 53 -0.08 -1.23 -0.31
CA TRP A 53 0.88 -1.90 0.57
C TRP A 53 2.05 -2.52 -0.19
N ALA A 54 1.79 -3.27 -1.27
CA ALA A 54 2.84 -3.88 -2.09
C ALA A 54 3.78 -2.83 -2.70
N VAL A 55 3.22 -1.73 -3.22
CA VAL A 55 3.99 -0.61 -3.77
C VAL A 55 4.86 0.05 -2.69
N ALA A 56 4.32 0.26 -1.49
CA ALA A 56 5.10 0.80 -0.37
C ALA A 56 6.25 -0.13 0.04
N LEU A 57 6.03 -1.45 0.11
CA LEU A 57 7.09 -2.42 0.42
C LEU A 57 8.21 -2.41 -0.61
N LEU A 58 7.87 -2.37 -1.91
CA LEU A 58 8.87 -2.29 -2.98
C LEU A 58 9.67 -0.98 -2.90
N ALA A 59 9.01 0.13 -2.59
CA ALA A 59 9.67 1.42 -2.44
C ALA A 59 10.60 1.45 -1.21
N VAL A 60 10.19 0.88 -0.07
CA VAL A 60 11.04 0.74 1.12
C VAL A 60 12.23 -0.18 0.83
N GLY A 61 12.00 -1.33 0.19
CA GLY A 61 13.07 -2.25 -0.21
C GLY A 61 14.08 -1.59 -1.15
N GLY A 62 13.61 -0.80 -2.12
CA GLY A 62 14.46 0.00 -2.99
C GLY A 62 15.28 1.05 -2.22
N LEU A 63 14.69 1.68 -1.19
CA LEU A 63 15.38 2.63 -0.32
C LEU A 63 16.51 1.94 0.46
N LEU A 64 16.21 0.80 1.10
CA LEU A 64 17.19 0.00 1.87
C LEU A 64 18.32 -0.50 0.98
N TRP A 65 18.01 -1.03 -0.20
CA TRP A 65 19.02 -1.47 -1.17
C TRP A 65 19.95 -0.33 -1.57
N SER A 66 19.38 0.84 -1.88
CA SER A 66 20.16 2.00 -2.31
C SER A 66 20.99 2.63 -1.19
N ALA A 67 20.63 2.41 0.08
CA ALA A 67 21.42 2.81 1.23
C ALA A 67 22.60 1.84 1.42
N GLY A 68 22.36 0.53 1.39
CA GLY A 68 23.43 -0.47 1.53
C GLY A 68 24.52 -0.41 0.44
N ARG A 69 24.17 0.04 -0.78
CA ARG A 69 25.16 0.29 -1.86
C ARG A 69 26.05 1.52 -1.66
N ARG A 70 25.74 2.39 -0.70
CA ARG A 70 26.52 3.61 -0.41
C ARG A 70 27.54 3.41 0.70
N ASP A 71 27.37 2.37 1.51
CA ASP A 71 28.16 2.10 2.72
C ASP A 71 29.18 0.95 2.53
N GLY A 72 29.25 0.34 1.34
CA GLY A 72 30.23 -0.69 0.97
C GLY A 72 30.99 -0.31 -0.30
#